data_AF-A0A9D6JNF8-F1
#
_entry.id   AF-A0A9D6JNF8-F1
#
_cell.length_a   1.000
_cell.length_b   1.000
_cell.length_c   1.000
_cell.angle_alpha   90.00
_cell.angle_beta   90.00
_cell.angle_gamma   90.00
#
_symmetry.space_group_name_H-M   'P 1'
#
loop_
_entity.id
_entity.type
_entity.pdbx_description
1 polymer ?
#
loop_
_entity_poly.entity_id
_entity_poly.type
_entity_poly.pdbx_seq_one_letter_code
_entity_poly.pdbx_strand_id
1 'polypeptide(L)'
;MAVEVRKRDNESSDSLIRRFSRKVQQSGVLLQARKIRYYERKKSKRRVREAATRREELKAERDRLIKLGEIDEFTMFPNQRGQRR
;
A
#
# COMPACT_ATOMS: atom_id res chain seq x y z
N MET A 1 -8.75 -14.25 -9.80
CA MET A 1 -8.67 -14.87 -8.45
C MET A 1 -10.01 -14.67 -7.80
N ALA A 2 -10.77 -15.75 -7.62
CA ALA A 2 -12.09 -15.68 -7.00
C ALA A 2 -11.93 -15.68 -5.47
N VAL A 3 -12.59 -14.75 -4.79
CA VAL A 3 -12.66 -14.73 -3.32
C VAL A 3 -13.96 -15.45 -2.92
N GLU A 4 -13.84 -16.68 -2.45
CA GLU A 4 -14.99 -17.48 -1.98
C GLU A 4 -14.98 -17.61 -0.46
N VAL A 5 -16.17 -17.50 0.16
CA VAL A 5 -16.40 -17.84 1.56
C VAL A 5 -17.67 -18.68 1.65
N ARG A 6 -17.56 -19.88 2.23
CA ARG A 6 -18.70 -20.75 2.52
C ARG A 6 -19.21 -20.51 3.94
N LYS A 7 -20.53 -20.60 4.11
CA LYS A 7 -21.19 -20.54 5.41
C LYS A 7 -20.75 -21.73 6.27
N ARG A 8 -20.49 -21.49 7.55
CA ARG A 8 -20.21 -22.53 8.54
C ARG A 8 -21.50 -22.92 9.29
N ASP A 9 -21.53 -24.13 9.84
CA ASP A 9 -22.62 -24.57 10.71
C ASP A 9 -22.62 -23.69 11.99
N ASN A 10 -23.79 -23.18 12.36
CA ASN A 10 -24.02 -22.19 13.43
C ASN A 10 -23.46 -20.76 13.21
N GLU A 11 -23.19 -20.36 11.97
CA GLU A 11 -22.81 -18.98 11.66
C GLU A 11 -24.02 -18.08 11.36
N SER A 12 -24.04 -16.88 11.96
CA SER A 12 -24.98 -15.81 11.60
C SER A 12 -24.62 -15.16 10.26
N SER A 13 -25.62 -14.70 9.52
CA SER A 13 -25.41 -14.05 8.20
C SER A 13 -24.48 -12.84 8.27
N ASP A 14 -24.53 -12.06 9.35
CA ASP A 14 -23.65 -10.90 9.56
C ASP A 14 -22.17 -11.31 9.68
N SER A 15 -21.89 -12.37 10.46
CA SER A 15 -20.52 -12.89 10.63
C SER A 15 -19.94 -13.35 9.28
N LEU A 16 -20.75 -14.01 8.45
CA LEU A 16 -20.35 -14.42 7.10
C LEU A 16 -19.96 -13.23 6.22
N ILE A 17 -20.75 -12.15 6.23
CA ILE A 17 -20.48 -10.91 5.47
C ILE A 17 -19.18 -10.25 5.94
N ARG A 18 -18.93 -10.22 7.26
CA ARG A 18 -17.67 -9.69 7.81
C ARG A 18 -16.47 -10.51 7.37
N ARG A 19 -16.56 -11.84 7.39
CA ARG A 19 -15.48 -12.72 6.91
C ARG A 19 -15.23 -12.51 5.41
N PHE A 20 -16.28 -12.42 4.62
CA PHE A 20 -16.17 -12.12 3.20
C PHE A 20 -15.47 -10.79 2.96
N SER A 21 -15.92 -9.71 3.61
CA SER A 21 -15.32 -8.38 3.49
C SER A 21 -13.83 -8.39 3.87
N ARG A 22 -13.47 -9.06 4.97
CA ARG A 22 -12.07 -9.22 5.38
C ARG A 22 -11.26 -9.99 4.33
N LYS A 23 -11.79 -11.08 3.79
CA LYS A 23 -11.11 -11.88 2.76
C LYS A 23 -10.93 -11.10 1.46
N VAL A 24 -11.91 -10.29 1.06
CA VAL A 24 -11.80 -9.37 -0.09
C VAL A 24 -10.71 -8.33 0.15
N GLN A 25 -10.67 -7.71 1.32
CA GLN A 25 -9.64 -6.73 1.66
C GLN A 25 -8.23 -7.36 1.65
N GLN A 26 -8.06 -8.51 2.31
CA GLN A 26 -6.79 -9.23 2.37
C GLN A 26 -6.33 -9.74 1.00
N SER A 27 -7.26 -10.16 0.14
CA SER A 27 -6.93 -10.61 -1.21
C SER A 27 -6.36 -9.50 -2.10
N GLY A 28 -6.57 -8.23 -1.75
CA GLY A 28 -6.14 -7.10 -2.56
C GLY A 28 -6.82 -7.00 -3.94
N VAL A 29 -7.85 -7.80 -4.22
CA VAL A 29 -8.51 -7.86 -5.54
C VAL A 29 -9.04 -6.49 -5.96
N LEU A 30 -9.60 -5.72 -5.03
CA LEU A 30 -10.09 -4.37 -5.29
C LEU A 30 -8.94 -3.38 -5.54
N LEU A 31 -7.81 -3.53 -4.83
CA LEU A 31 -6.63 -2.68 -5.05
C LEU A 31 -6.04 -2.93 -6.44
N GLN A 32 -5.93 -4.19 -6.84
CA GLN A 32 -5.45 -4.55 -8.17
C GLN A 32 -6.41 -4.06 -9.26
N ALA A 33 -7.72 -4.28 -9.09
CA ALA A 33 -8.74 -3.80 -10.03
C ALA A 33 -8.68 -2.27 -10.21
N ARG A 34 -8.47 -1.51 -9.12
CA ARG A 34 -8.28 -0.06 -9.18
C ARG A 34 -6.96 0.33 -9.88
N LYS A 35 -5.88 -0.41 -9.63
CA LYS A 35 -4.55 -0.17 -10.23
C LYS A 35 -4.55 -0.36 -11.74
N ILE A 36 -5.22 -1.38 -12.25
CA ILE A 36 -5.23 -1.73 -13.69
C ILE A 36 -6.42 -1.15 -14.45
N ARG A 37 -7.31 -0.39 -13.78
CA ARG A 37 -8.54 0.17 -14.37
C ARG A 37 -8.28 0.98 -15.64
N TYR A 38 -7.14 1.66 -15.69
CA TYR A 38 -6.76 2.54 -16.79
C TYR A 38 -5.39 2.14 -17.35
N TYR A 39 -5.17 2.46 -18.62
CA TYR A 39 -3.87 2.29 -19.25
C TYR A 39 -2.83 3.22 -18.62
N GLU A 40 -1.69 2.65 -18.19
CA GLU A 40 -0.53 3.41 -17.72
C GLU A 40 0.59 3.34 -18.77
N ARG A 41 1.02 4.51 -19.27
CA ARG A 41 2.18 4.59 -20.19
C ARG A 41 3.46 4.18 -19.45
N LYS A 42 4.30 3.35 -20.08
CA LYS A 42 5.63 2.99 -19.57
C LYS A 42 6.43 4.26 -19.22
N LYS A 43 7.06 4.27 -18.04
CA LYS A 43 7.90 5.39 -17.59
C LYS A 43 9.14 5.51 -18.47
N SER A 44 9.57 6.74 -18.77
CA SER A 44 10.84 7.00 -19.45
C SER A 44 12.03 6.68 -18.53
N LYS A 45 13.20 6.40 -19.11
CA LYS A 45 14.45 6.15 -18.34
C LYS A 45 14.76 7.28 -17.36
N ARG A 46 14.47 8.54 -17.71
CA ARG A 46 14.64 9.71 -16.84
C ARG A 46 13.75 9.63 -15.60
N ARG A 47 12.43 9.39 -15.78
CA ARG A 47 11.49 9.29 -14.65
C ARG A 47 11.78 8.10 -13.73
N VAL A 48 12.35 7.01 -14.26
CA VAL A 48 12.79 5.87 -13.45
C VAL A 48 13.98 6.26 -12.57
N ARG A 49 14.97 6.97 -13.12
CA ARG A 49 16.14 7.48 -12.37
C ARG A 49 15.73 8.47 -11.28
N GLU A 50 14.93 9.47 -11.61
CA GLU A 50 14.43 10.47 -10.62
C GLU A 50 13.68 9.79 -9.46
N ALA A 51 12.86 8.77 -9.75
CA ALA A 51 12.17 8.01 -8.72
C ALA A 51 13.11 7.10 -7.90
N ALA A 52 14.25 6.68 -8.44
CA ALA A 52 15.25 5.92 -7.71
C ALA A 52 16.03 6.85 -6.75
N THR A 53 16.57 7.96 -7.24
CA THR A 53 17.27 8.97 -6.43
C THR A 53 16.41 9.45 -5.27
N ARG A 54 15.13 9.77 -5.53
CA ARG A 54 14.20 10.18 -4.47
C ARG A 54 14.01 9.11 -3.39
N ARG A 55 14.02 7.82 -3.75
CA ARG A 55 13.90 6.74 -2.75
C ARG A 55 15.12 6.66 -1.87
N GLU A 56 16.31 6.92 -2.42
CA GLU A 56 17.57 6.95 -1.67
C GLU A 56 17.61 8.16 -0.73
N GLU A 57 17.23 9.34 -1.21
CA GLU A 57 17.12 10.57 -0.39
C GLU A 57 16.19 10.37 0.81
N LEU A 58 15.00 9.81 0.58
CA LEU A 58 14.04 9.53 1.66
C LEU A 58 14.56 8.49 2.65
N LYS A 59 15.35 7.52 2.20
CA LYS A 59 15.97 6.53 3.07
C LYS A 59 17.06 7.17 3.94
N ALA A 60 17.93 7.99 3.33
CA ALA A 60 19.00 8.69 4.04
C ALA A 60 18.42 9.65 5.09
N GLU A 61 17.36 10.38 4.76
CA GLU A 61 16.69 11.29 5.69
C GLU A 61 16.06 10.51 6.85
N ARG A 62 15.42 9.37 6.57
CA ARG A 62 14.92 8.47 7.62
C ARG A 62 16.03 8.02 8.56
N ASP A 63 17.14 7.53 8.02
CA ASP A 63 18.24 6.99 8.82
C ASP A 63 18.89 8.10 9.68
N ARG A 64 18.96 9.33 9.16
CA ARG A 64 19.41 10.51 9.91
C ARG A 64 18.47 10.85 11.08
N LEU A 65 17.17 10.89 10.83
CA LEU A 65 16.17 11.25 11.85
C LEU A 65 16.10 10.21 12.97
N ILE A 66 16.25 8.91 12.63
CA ILE A 66 16.42 7.84 13.60
C ILE A 66 17.68 8.06 14.44
N LYS A 67 18.82 8.36 13.78
CA LYS A 67 20.09 8.60 14.48
C LYS A 67 20.04 9.83 15.41
N LEU A 68 19.27 10.85 15.04
CA LEU A 68 19.07 12.06 15.85
C LEU A 68 18.07 11.86 17.00
N GLY A 69 17.35 10.73 17.01
CA GLY A 69 16.36 10.40 18.04
C GLY A 69 15.03 11.17 17.88
N GLU A 70 14.84 11.87 16.76
CA GLU A 70 13.59 12.60 16.49
C GLU A 70 12.43 11.67 16.13
N ILE A 71 12.75 10.47 15.64
CA ILE A 71 11.81 9.52 15.06
C ILE A 71 12.20 8.10 15.49
N ASP A 72 11.22 7.33 15.97
CA ASP A 72 11.41 5.92 16.33
C ASP A 72 11.47 5.03 15.07
N GLU A 73 12.25 3.94 15.12
CA GLU A 73 12.51 3.03 13.99
C GLU A 73 11.22 2.49 13.36
N PHE A 74 10.18 2.31 14.19
CA PHE A 74 8.89 1.75 13.81
C PHE A 74 7.89 2.77 13.26
N THR A 75 8.18 4.07 13.40
CA THR A 75 7.23 5.10 12.95
C THR A 75 7.23 5.19 11.43
N MET A 76 6.02 5.21 10.85
CA MET A 76 5.85 5.41 9.42
C MET A 76 6.15 6.86 9.07
N PHE A 77 7.18 7.08 8.25
CA PHE A 77 7.49 8.38 7.70
C PHE A 77 6.30 8.91 6.88
N PRO A 78 5.86 10.16 7.11
CA PRO A 78 4.70 10.71 6.42
C PRO A 78 4.93 10.69 4.91
N ASN A 79 3.96 10.15 4.19
CA ASN A 79 3.99 10.02 2.75
C ASN A 79 4.00 11.43 2.14
N GLN A 80 5.17 11.94 1.73
CA GLN A 80 5.36 13.30 1.17
C GLN A 80 4.74 13.49 -0.24
N ARG A 81 3.59 12.84 -0.50
CA ARG A 81 2.84 12.98 -1.76
C ARG A 81 2.29 14.40 -1.96
N GLY A 82 2.24 15.21 -0.89
CA GLY A 82 1.73 16.59 -0.88
C GLY A 82 2.75 17.70 -1.13
N GLN A 83 4.07 17.44 -1.10
CA GLN A 83 5.10 18.46 -1.43
C GLN A 83 5.36 18.53 -2.93
N ARG A 84 4.30 18.46 -3.73
CA ARG A 84 4.33 18.66 -5.17
C ARG A 84 3.93 20.11 -5.43
N ARG A 85 4.93 20.99 -5.49
CA ARG A 85 4.87 22.18 -6.34
C ARG A 85 5.75 21.92 -7.56
#